data_AF-A0A3A0CQ87-F1
#
_entry.id   AF-A0A3A0CQ87-F1
#
_cell.length_a   1.000
_cell.length_b   1.000
_cell.length_c   1.000
_cell.angle_alpha   90.00
_cell.angle_beta   90.00
_cell.angle_gamma   90.00
#
_symmetry.space_group_name_H-M   'P 1'
#
loop_
_entity.id
_entity.type
_entity.pdbx_description
1 polymer ?
#
loop_
_entity_poly.entity_id
_entity_poly.type
_entity_poly.pdbx_seq_one_letter_code
_entity_poly.pdbx_strand_id
1 'polypeptide(L)'
;MPDGAANIHTCGPRSVHRVSPWAAFLISSLALLASGCQAPPTQFEVVSFKDRPDGEYFAEVFDDGFYSQTPENNWTLVFEIPPSYVDIEAPAVEAGEPVAAASTPVGEAPPESADAEGPGLSVIKSYAAEDEESEAPKLKPRDEPTARVQRGRVPVRMSQLVVIEVFWRAKPGTTFAESSQTNANIVYCLTTGRDSITYEGAGFVSFQESGRQGALQGRIESAALYPARITGAPADLFGRCRLSGTFTARSNRAKTIALTQALRKRVGPPIGTDTALAED
;
A
#
# COMPACT_ATOMS: atom_id res chain seq x y z
N MET A 1 -67.70 28.87 -31.34
CA MET A 1 -68.73 28.03 -30.70
C MET A 1 -68.12 26.67 -30.43
N PRO A 2 -68.39 26.02 -29.28
CA PRO A 2 -67.76 26.35 -27.99
C PRO A 2 -67.04 25.11 -27.40
N ASP A 3 -66.51 25.02 -26.18
CA ASP A 3 -66.49 25.85 -24.95
C ASP A 3 -65.05 25.78 -24.33
N GLY A 4 -64.68 26.32 -23.16
CA GLY A 4 -65.41 26.97 -22.06
C GLY A 4 -65.16 26.30 -20.70
N ALA A 5 -64.04 26.59 -20.04
CA ALA A 5 -63.81 26.30 -18.61
C ALA A 5 -62.56 27.03 -18.06
N ALA A 6 -62.74 28.18 -17.42
CA ALA A 6 -61.68 28.85 -16.66
C ALA A 6 -61.67 28.36 -15.20
N ASN A 7 -60.66 27.60 -14.81
CA ASN A 7 -60.53 27.11 -13.43
C ASN A 7 -59.97 28.21 -12.52
N ILE A 8 -60.83 28.82 -11.71
CA ILE A 8 -60.45 29.83 -10.72
C ILE A 8 -59.89 29.11 -9.49
N HIS A 9 -58.56 29.05 -9.36
CA HIS A 9 -57.92 28.60 -8.13
C HIS A 9 -58.17 29.58 -6.99
N THR A 10 -59.04 29.20 -6.06
CA THR A 10 -59.27 29.93 -4.81
C THR A 10 -58.04 29.85 -3.92
N CYS A 11 -57.38 30.99 -3.72
CA CYS A 11 -56.22 31.09 -2.83
C CYS A 11 -56.72 31.11 -1.37
N GLY A 12 -56.71 29.95 -0.71
CA GLY A 12 -57.11 29.82 0.69
C GLY A 12 -56.17 30.59 1.64
N PRO A 13 -56.67 31.09 2.79
CA PRO A 13 -55.85 31.81 3.74
C PRO A 13 -54.76 30.90 4.32
N ARG A 14 -53.49 31.27 4.14
CA ARG A 14 -52.35 30.58 4.75
C ARG A 14 -52.44 30.68 6.28
N SER A 15 -52.68 29.55 6.96
CA SER A 15 -52.56 29.48 8.41
C SER A 15 -51.09 29.64 8.81
N VAL A 16 -50.73 30.81 9.32
CA VAL A 16 -49.40 31.07 9.89
C VAL A 16 -49.33 30.38 11.25
N HIS A 17 -49.06 29.08 11.25
CA HIS A 17 -48.76 28.33 12.47
C HIS A 17 -47.49 28.90 13.09
N ARG A 18 -47.64 29.64 14.20
CA ARG A 18 -46.51 30.06 15.03
C ARG A 18 -45.86 28.83 15.64
N VAL A 19 -44.85 28.28 14.96
CA VAL A 19 -44.02 27.21 15.49
C VAL A 19 -43.35 27.74 16.76
N SER A 20 -43.55 27.07 17.89
CA SER A 20 -42.93 27.47 19.15
C SER A 20 -41.40 27.44 19.01
N PRO A 21 -40.66 28.46 19.48
CA PRO A 21 -39.20 28.48 19.37
C PRO A 21 -38.51 27.30 20.08
N TRP A 22 -39.21 26.65 21.03
CA TRP A 22 -38.74 25.45 21.71
C TRP A 22 -38.70 24.20 20.80
N ALA A 23 -39.57 24.12 19.79
CA ALA A 23 -39.58 23.01 18.85
C ALA A 23 -38.38 23.03 17.90
N ALA A 24 -37.87 24.22 17.55
CA ALA A 24 -36.68 24.38 16.72
C ALA A 24 -35.40 23.84 17.41
N PHE A 25 -35.26 24.06 18.73
CA PHE A 25 -34.13 23.52 19.50
C PHE A 25 -34.15 21.99 19.56
N LEU A 26 -35.30 21.36 19.82
CA LEU A 26 -35.41 19.90 19.88
C LEU A 26 -35.08 19.22 18.54
N ILE A 27 -35.50 19.79 17.41
CA ILE A 27 -35.18 19.26 16.07
C ILE A 27 -33.67 19.37 15.79
N SER A 28 -33.02 20.47 16.17
CA SER A 28 -31.58 20.67 15.98
C SER A 28 -30.74 19.69 16.81
N SER A 29 -31.11 19.44 18.06
CA SER A 29 -30.41 18.44 18.91
C SER A 29 -30.59 17.00 18.42
N LEU A 30 -31.74 16.66 17.81
CA LEU A 30 -31.95 15.34 17.24
C LEU A 30 -31.11 15.10 15.96
N ALA A 31 -30.90 16.15 15.15
CA ALA A 31 -30.08 16.07 13.94
C ALA A 31 -28.60 15.74 14.24
N LEU A 32 -28.04 16.29 15.34
CA LEU A 32 -26.67 15.99 15.79
C LEU A 32 -26.49 14.57 16.36
N LEU A 33 -27.57 13.91 16.78
CA LEU A 33 -27.57 12.49 17.13
C LEU A 33 -27.76 11.58 15.90
N ALA A 34 -28.27 12.13 14.80
CA ALA A 34 -28.48 11.44 13.52
C ALA A 34 -27.27 11.53 12.56
N SER A 35 -26.35 12.48 12.78
CA SER A 35 -24.98 12.44 12.22
C SER A 35 -24.18 11.31 12.89
N GLY A 36 -24.54 10.07 12.56
CA GLY A 36 -23.92 8.87 13.11
C GLY A 36 -22.43 8.83 12.82
N CYS A 37 -21.66 8.24 13.74
CA CYS A 37 -20.22 8.07 13.60
C CYS A 37 -19.90 7.27 12.32
N GLN A 38 -19.55 7.98 11.25
CA GLN A 38 -19.01 7.37 10.06
C GLN A 38 -17.67 6.72 10.44
N ALA A 39 -17.50 5.44 10.09
CA ALA A 39 -16.23 4.76 10.32
C ALA A 39 -15.10 5.53 9.61
N PRO A 40 -13.93 5.70 10.25
CA PRO A 40 -12.80 6.35 9.58
C PRO A 40 -12.45 5.56 8.31
N PRO A 41 -12.00 6.25 7.24
CA PRO A 41 -11.58 5.57 6.02
C PRO A 41 -10.44 4.60 6.34
N THR A 42 -10.38 3.50 5.59
CA THR A 42 -9.17 2.67 5.60
C THR A 42 -8.10 3.45 4.86
N GLN A 43 -7.05 3.84 5.59
CA GLN A 43 -5.96 4.65 5.09
C GLN A 43 -4.66 4.11 5.66
N PHE A 44 -3.70 3.83 4.79
CA PHE A 44 -2.36 3.42 5.18
C PHE A 44 -1.32 4.48 4.77
N GLU A 45 -0.37 4.69 5.65
CA GLU A 45 0.77 5.59 5.49
C GLU A 45 2.03 4.74 5.35
N VAL A 46 2.77 4.93 4.25
CA VAL A 46 4.08 4.33 4.00
C VAL A 46 5.15 5.41 4.12
N VAL A 47 6.15 5.17 4.96
CA VAL A 47 7.35 6.02 5.04
C VAL A 47 8.51 5.24 4.43
N SER A 48 8.92 5.62 3.21
CA SER A 48 10.09 5.07 2.50
C SER A 48 11.37 5.67 3.04
N PHE A 49 12.43 4.88 3.21
CA PHE A 49 13.78 5.37 3.54
C PHE A 49 14.79 5.12 2.40
N LYS A 50 14.30 4.96 1.17
CA LYS A 50 15.12 4.59 0.01
C LYS A 50 16.09 5.70 -0.40
N ASP A 51 15.56 6.90 -0.66
CA ASP A 51 16.33 8.00 -1.27
C ASP A 51 16.68 9.11 -0.25
N ARG A 52 16.12 9.08 0.96
CA ARG A 52 16.32 10.10 2.02
C ARG A 52 16.31 9.50 3.44
N PRO A 53 17.17 9.97 4.37
CA PRO A 53 17.21 9.49 5.75
C PRO A 53 15.99 9.94 6.57
N ASP A 54 15.45 11.12 6.30
CA ASP A 54 14.24 11.65 6.95
C ASP A 54 12.96 10.96 6.50
N GLY A 55 13.06 10.20 5.40
CA GLY A 55 11.99 9.46 4.76
C GLY A 55 11.14 10.26 3.78
N GLU A 56 10.44 9.54 2.90
CA GLU A 56 9.41 10.07 2.01
C GLU A 56 8.05 9.46 2.36
N TYR A 57 7.03 10.31 2.44
CA TYR A 57 5.70 9.96 2.94
C TYR A 57 4.72 9.74 1.79
N PHE A 58 4.11 8.55 1.77
CA PHE A 58 3.03 8.16 0.88
C PHE A 58 1.81 7.83 1.73
N ALA A 59 0.62 8.22 1.29
CA ALA A 59 -0.63 7.91 2.01
C ALA A 59 -1.69 7.47 1.00
N GLU A 60 -2.27 6.30 1.24
CA GLU A 60 -3.16 5.61 0.30
C GLU A 60 -4.47 5.23 1.00
N VAL A 61 -5.59 5.42 0.30
CA VAL A 61 -6.94 5.11 0.80
C VAL A 61 -7.43 3.82 0.12
N PHE A 62 -7.94 2.89 0.91
CA PHE A 62 -8.44 1.60 0.45
C PHE A 62 -9.97 1.56 0.64
N ASP A 63 -10.72 1.58 -0.45
CA ASP A 63 -12.19 1.56 -0.40
C ASP A 63 -12.75 0.26 0.21
N ASP A 64 -12.02 -0.84 0.05
CA ASP A 64 -12.44 -2.18 0.46
C ASP A 64 -11.42 -2.90 1.33
N GLY A 65 -11.91 -3.38 2.48
CA GLY A 65 -11.20 -4.28 3.38
C GLY A 65 -12.03 -5.52 3.69
N PHE A 66 -11.41 -6.69 3.65
CA PHE A 66 -12.01 -7.98 3.95
C PHE A 66 -11.23 -8.71 5.03
N TYR A 67 -11.90 -9.55 5.81
CA TYR A 67 -11.21 -10.48 6.70
C TYR A 67 -11.82 -11.87 6.71
N SER A 68 -11.03 -12.83 7.20
CA SER A 68 -11.50 -14.16 7.58
C SER A 68 -10.66 -14.74 8.73
N GLN A 69 -11.24 -15.68 9.47
CA GLN A 69 -10.53 -16.46 10.48
C GLN A 69 -10.18 -17.86 9.95
N THR A 70 -9.02 -18.38 10.36
CA THR A 70 -8.65 -19.79 10.19
C THR A 70 -9.23 -20.66 11.32
N PRO A 71 -9.23 -22.00 11.20
CA PRO A 71 -9.66 -22.89 12.29
C PRO A 71 -8.86 -22.71 13.59
N GLU A 72 -7.58 -22.30 13.46
CA GLU A 72 -6.65 -22.01 14.57
C GLU A 72 -6.92 -20.62 15.20
N ASN A 73 -7.97 -19.92 14.75
CA ASN A 73 -8.35 -18.57 15.19
C ASN A 73 -7.31 -17.47 14.85
N ASN A 74 -6.44 -17.72 13.87
CA ASN A 74 -5.64 -16.68 13.22
C ASN A 74 -6.54 -15.81 12.34
N TRP A 75 -6.20 -14.54 12.18
CA TRP A 75 -6.97 -13.60 11.36
C TRP A 75 -6.17 -13.21 10.12
N THR A 76 -6.77 -13.35 8.95
CA THR A 76 -6.22 -12.81 7.70
C THR A 76 -7.09 -11.62 7.30
N LEU A 77 -6.50 -10.43 7.24
CA LEU A 77 -7.12 -9.22 6.71
C LEU A 77 -6.49 -8.90 5.34
N VAL A 78 -7.31 -8.46 4.39
CA VAL A 78 -6.86 -8.13 3.04
C VAL A 78 -7.52 -6.85 2.55
N PHE A 79 -6.72 -5.94 2.00
CA PHE A 79 -7.14 -4.65 1.46
C PHE A 79 -6.62 -4.51 0.02
N GLU A 80 -7.47 -4.05 -0.89
CA GLU A 80 -7.18 -3.97 -2.33
C GLU A 80 -7.46 -2.55 -2.85
N ILE A 81 -6.47 -1.92 -3.51
CA ILE A 81 -6.73 -0.83 -4.45
C ILE A 81 -6.82 -1.47 -5.85
N PRO A 82 -8.01 -1.44 -6.49
CA PRO A 82 -8.24 -2.16 -7.73
C PRO A 82 -7.37 -1.58 -8.86
N PRO A 83 -7.05 -2.39 -9.89
CA PRO A 83 -6.15 -1.95 -10.96
C PRO A 83 -6.64 -0.73 -11.74
N SER A 84 -5.96 0.41 -11.60
CA SER A 84 -6.19 1.67 -12.30
C SER A 84 -5.08 1.96 -13.32
N TYR A 85 -5.30 2.90 -14.24
CA TYR A 85 -4.24 3.38 -15.14
C TYR A 85 -3.59 4.64 -14.57
N VAL A 86 -2.26 4.64 -14.51
CA VAL A 86 -1.42 5.75 -14.07
C VAL A 86 -0.45 6.08 -15.19
N ASP A 87 -0.36 7.35 -15.58
CA ASP A 87 0.64 7.82 -16.53
C ASP A 87 2.01 7.85 -15.85
N ILE A 88 2.88 6.91 -16.20
CA ILE A 88 4.26 6.87 -15.72
C ILE A 88 5.13 7.58 -16.76
N GLU A 89 6.04 8.45 -16.28
CA GLU A 89 7.09 9.02 -17.10
C GLU A 89 8.00 7.87 -17.56
N ALA A 90 8.04 7.59 -18.86
CA ALA A 90 8.89 6.52 -19.37
C ALA A 90 10.34 6.82 -18.96
N PRO A 91 11.14 5.79 -18.56
CA PRO A 91 12.57 5.99 -18.43
C PRO A 91 13.06 6.60 -19.75
N ALA A 92 13.93 7.60 -19.67
CA ALA A 92 14.53 8.16 -20.86
C ALA A 92 15.30 7.02 -21.54
N VAL A 93 14.70 6.46 -22.59
CA VAL A 93 15.39 5.57 -23.51
C VAL A 93 16.39 6.48 -24.18
N GLU A 94 17.59 6.56 -23.61
CA GLU A 94 18.73 7.12 -24.31
C GLU A 94 18.74 6.47 -25.68
N ALA A 95 18.84 7.28 -26.72
CA ALA A 95 18.86 6.81 -28.10
C ALA A 95 20.24 6.19 -28.40
N GLY A 96 20.59 5.18 -27.60
CA GLY A 96 21.71 4.30 -27.79
C GLY A 96 21.58 3.58 -29.11
N GLU A 97 22.73 3.32 -29.70
CA GLU A 97 22.89 2.87 -31.08
C GLU A 97 21.99 1.67 -31.42
N PRO A 98 21.54 1.54 -32.69
CA PRO A 98 20.77 0.38 -33.11
C PRO A 98 21.54 -0.88 -32.70
N VAL A 99 20.96 -1.66 -31.79
CA VAL A 99 21.57 -2.88 -31.26
C VAL A 99 21.70 -3.85 -32.43
N ALA A 100 22.86 -3.80 -33.08
CA ALA A 100 23.21 -4.69 -34.18
C ALA A 100 23.04 -6.11 -33.66
N ALA A 101 22.21 -6.90 -34.34
CA ALA A 101 21.76 -8.20 -33.86
C ALA A 101 22.96 -9.10 -33.55
N ALA A 102 23.35 -9.15 -32.28
CA ALA A 102 24.51 -9.86 -31.81
C ALA A 102 24.17 -11.35 -31.80
N SER A 103 24.50 -12.02 -32.90
CA SER A 103 24.38 -13.47 -33.05
C SER A 103 25.11 -14.18 -31.91
N THR A 104 24.35 -14.82 -31.02
CA THR A 104 24.90 -15.56 -29.88
C THR A 104 25.77 -16.73 -30.37
N PRO A 105 27.06 -16.81 -30.00
CA PRO A 105 27.84 -18.02 -30.21
C PRO A 105 27.42 -19.10 -29.20
N VAL A 106 27.36 -20.35 -29.66
CA VAL A 106 27.09 -21.53 -28.83
C VAL A 106 28.41 -22.08 -28.29
N GLY A 107 28.48 -22.28 -26.97
CA GLY A 107 29.61 -22.88 -26.24
C GLY A 107 29.68 -22.32 -24.82
N GLU A 108 30.20 -23.01 -23.81
CA GLU A 108 30.61 -24.42 -23.66
C GLU A 108 30.53 -24.75 -22.15
N ALA A 109 30.36 -26.01 -21.74
CA ALA A 109 30.07 -26.34 -20.35
C ALA A 109 31.30 -26.18 -19.42
N PRO A 110 31.20 -25.52 -18.25
CA PRO A 110 32.29 -25.45 -17.29
C PRO A 110 32.35 -26.72 -16.40
N PRO A 111 33.56 -27.17 -16.01
CA PRO A 111 33.75 -28.35 -15.17
C PRO A 111 33.54 -28.09 -13.67
N GLU A 112 33.43 -29.20 -12.95
CA GLU A 112 33.19 -29.36 -11.52
C GLU A 112 34.44 -29.10 -10.64
N SER A 113 34.19 -28.79 -9.35
CA SER A 113 35.06 -29.00 -8.16
C SER A 113 35.87 -27.83 -7.54
N ALA A 114 36.24 -28.07 -6.26
CA ALA A 114 37.25 -27.44 -5.40
C ALA A 114 36.85 -26.23 -4.51
N ASP A 115 36.46 -26.57 -3.27
CA ASP A 115 36.96 -26.07 -1.98
C ASP A 115 37.91 -24.85 -1.94
N ALA A 116 37.59 -23.86 -1.07
CA ALA A 116 38.59 -22.98 -0.44
C ALA A 116 38.09 -22.37 0.88
N GLU A 117 39.00 -22.26 1.86
CA GLU A 117 38.76 -21.75 3.22
C GLU A 117 38.77 -20.20 3.29
N GLY A 118 38.26 -19.62 4.39
CA GLY A 118 38.47 -18.18 4.71
C GLY A 118 39.81 -17.93 5.42
N PRO A 119 39.98 -16.89 6.26
CA PRO A 119 39.18 -15.67 6.45
C PRO A 119 40.00 -14.38 6.19
N GLY A 120 39.36 -13.20 6.12
CA GLY A 120 40.07 -11.94 5.83
C GLY A 120 39.41 -10.66 6.36
N LEU A 121 39.48 -10.41 7.67
CA LEU A 121 39.13 -9.13 8.28
C LEU A 121 40.24 -8.09 8.00
N SER A 122 40.02 -7.19 7.04
CA SER A 122 40.93 -6.09 6.73
C SER A 122 40.54 -4.79 7.47
N VAL A 123 41.53 -4.18 8.12
CA VAL A 123 41.37 -2.93 8.87
C VAL A 123 41.34 -1.75 7.89
N ILE A 124 40.20 -1.04 7.82
CA ILE A 124 40.10 0.20 7.06
C ILE A 124 40.80 1.32 7.83
N LYS A 125 41.94 1.77 7.31
CA LYS A 125 42.58 3.02 7.74
C LYS A 125 41.85 4.21 7.12
N SER A 126 41.35 5.12 7.95
CA SER A 126 40.94 6.44 7.52
C SER A 126 42.18 7.28 7.20
N TYR A 127 42.22 7.86 6.00
CA TYR A 127 43.16 8.93 5.66
C TYR A 127 42.38 10.25 5.64
N ALA A 128 42.86 11.24 6.39
CA ALA A 128 42.47 12.62 6.16
C ALA A 128 43.24 13.09 4.91
N ALA A 129 42.51 13.51 3.88
CA ALA A 129 43.08 14.22 2.74
C ALA A 129 42.96 15.73 3.02
N GLU A 130 44.05 16.46 2.79
CA GLU A 130 44.13 17.90 3.02
C GLU A 130 43.53 18.67 1.82
N ASP A 131 42.95 19.83 2.08
CA ASP A 131 42.29 20.66 1.06
C ASP A 131 43.32 21.35 0.14
N GLU A 132 43.55 20.82 -1.07
CA GLU A 132 44.22 21.56 -2.14
C GLU A 132 43.21 22.38 -2.96
N GLU A 133 43.20 23.70 -2.71
CA GLU A 133 42.36 24.68 -3.39
C GLU A 133 42.82 24.92 -4.84
N SER A 134 42.38 24.06 -5.76
CA SER A 134 42.71 24.11 -7.19
C SER A 134 41.81 25.09 -7.95
N GLU A 135 42.37 26.22 -8.40
CA GLU A 135 41.69 27.19 -9.28
C GLU A 135 41.35 26.58 -10.65
N ALA A 136 40.14 26.05 -10.80
CA ALA A 136 39.66 25.50 -12.06
C ALA A 136 39.50 26.59 -13.15
N PRO A 137 39.97 26.34 -14.39
CA PRO A 137 39.88 27.32 -15.47
C PRO A 137 38.43 27.57 -15.90
N LYS A 138 38.04 28.85 -15.97
CA LYS A 138 36.71 29.30 -16.42
C LYS A 138 36.48 29.01 -17.91
N LEU A 139 36.00 27.80 -18.21
CA LEU A 139 35.51 27.42 -19.52
C LEU A 139 34.27 28.28 -19.87
N LYS A 140 34.26 28.85 -21.08
CA LYS A 140 33.10 29.60 -21.59
C LYS A 140 31.90 28.65 -21.72
N PRO A 141 30.68 29.07 -21.33
CA PRO A 141 29.49 28.29 -21.62
C PRO A 141 29.38 28.10 -23.13
N ARG A 142 29.31 26.83 -23.55
CA ARG A 142 29.07 26.44 -24.93
C ARG A 142 27.57 26.33 -25.12
N ASP A 143 27.01 27.15 -26.00
CA ASP A 143 25.59 27.09 -26.37
C ASP A 143 25.31 25.84 -27.22
N GLU A 144 25.35 24.67 -26.57
CA GLU A 144 24.83 23.44 -27.18
C GLU A 144 23.30 23.52 -27.23
N PRO A 145 22.68 23.31 -28.40
CA PRO A 145 21.23 23.32 -28.51
C PRO A 145 20.68 22.08 -27.79
N THR A 146 20.29 22.26 -26.53
CA THR A 146 19.62 21.23 -25.73
C THR A 146 18.29 20.87 -26.37
N ALA A 147 18.32 19.89 -27.27
CA ALA A 147 17.12 19.24 -27.77
C ALA A 147 16.35 18.70 -26.57
N ARG A 148 15.19 19.31 -26.27
CA ARG A 148 14.35 18.87 -25.16
C ARG A 148 13.90 17.44 -25.44
N VAL A 149 14.51 16.49 -24.75
CA VAL A 149 14.07 15.09 -24.74
C VAL A 149 12.63 15.06 -24.24
N GLN A 150 11.69 14.87 -25.17
CA GLN A 150 10.28 14.71 -24.83
C GLN A 150 10.11 13.33 -24.21
N ARG A 151 10.18 13.26 -22.88
CA ARG A 151 9.88 12.04 -22.14
C ARG A 151 8.39 11.72 -22.31
N GLY A 152 8.11 10.69 -23.11
CA GLY A 152 6.76 10.21 -23.31
C GLY A 152 6.17 9.68 -22.00
N ARG A 153 4.91 10.02 -21.72
CA ARG A 153 4.14 9.35 -20.68
C ARG A 153 3.54 8.08 -21.26
N VAL A 154 3.65 6.97 -20.54
CA VAL A 154 3.06 5.69 -20.92
C VAL A 154 2.02 5.33 -19.86
N PRO A 155 0.76 5.05 -20.24
CA PRO A 155 -0.25 4.61 -19.29
C PRO A 155 0.05 3.18 -18.84
N VAL A 156 0.34 3.00 -17.55
CA VAL A 156 0.63 1.69 -16.94
C VAL A 156 -0.46 1.33 -15.96
N ARG A 157 -0.83 0.06 -15.92
CA ARG A 157 -1.89 -0.45 -15.03
C ARG A 157 -1.30 -0.79 -13.65
N MET A 158 -1.64 -0.02 -12.62
CA MET A 158 -1.13 -0.20 -11.26
C MET A 158 -2.23 -0.73 -10.32
N SER A 159 -1.88 -1.66 -9.42
CA SER A 159 -2.78 -2.14 -8.35
C SER A 159 -1.99 -2.40 -7.07
N GLN A 160 -2.62 -2.20 -5.92
CA GLN A 160 -1.99 -2.36 -4.60
C GLN A 160 -2.78 -3.36 -3.76
N LEU A 161 -2.08 -4.20 -3.01
CA LEU A 161 -2.70 -5.21 -2.13
C LEU A 161 -1.94 -5.30 -0.81
N VAL A 162 -2.66 -5.18 0.31
CA VAL A 162 -2.11 -5.38 1.65
C VAL A 162 -2.73 -6.65 2.24
N VAL A 163 -1.89 -7.58 2.70
CA VAL A 163 -2.29 -8.76 3.46
C VAL A 163 -1.70 -8.67 4.85
N ILE A 164 -2.52 -8.87 5.87
CA ILE A 164 -2.14 -8.84 7.29
C ILE A 164 -2.53 -10.19 7.90
N GLU A 165 -1.55 -10.95 8.38
CA GLU A 165 -1.75 -12.22 9.07
C GLU A 165 -1.45 -12.04 10.56
N VAL A 166 -2.48 -12.20 11.39
CA VAL A 166 -2.46 -12.03 12.84
C VAL A 166 -2.53 -13.41 13.50
N PHE A 167 -1.46 -13.77 14.22
CA PHE A 167 -1.24 -15.14 14.72
C PHE A 167 -1.78 -15.43 16.13
N TRP A 168 -2.29 -14.41 16.82
CA TRP A 168 -2.95 -14.58 18.12
C TRP A 168 -3.81 -13.35 18.44
N ARG A 169 -4.63 -13.42 19.48
CA ARG A 169 -5.21 -12.25 20.15
C ARG A 169 -5.03 -12.40 21.65
N ALA A 170 -4.57 -11.35 22.31
CA ALA A 170 -4.61 -11.29 23.77
C ALA A 170 -6.07 -11.51 24.23
N LYS A 171 -6.27 -12.44 25.18
CA LYS A 171 -7.58 -12.61 25.85
C LYS A 171 -7.57 -11.72 27.10
N PRO A 172 -8.35 -10.63 27.15
CA PRO A 172 -8.38 -9.76 28.32
C PRO A 172 -8.74 -10.56 29.58
N GLY A 173 -7.94 -10.43 30.64
CA GLY A 173 -8.11 -11.19 31.88
C GLY A 173 -7.52 -12.61 31.86
N THR A 174 -6.90 -13.06 30.77
CA THR A 174 -6.11 -14.31 30.71
C THR A 174 -4.67 -14.05 30.30
N THR A 175 -4.44 -13.19 29.31
CA THR A 175 -3.11 -12.78 28.87
C THR A 175 -2.75 -11.44 29.54
N PHE A 176 -1.56 -11.35 30.14
CA PHE A 176 -1.06 -10.12 30.77
C PHE A 176 -0.53 -9.09 29.75
N ALA A 177 -0.51 -9.45 28.46
CA ALA A 177 -0.15 -8.55 27.37
C ALA A 177 -1.27 -7.54 27.11
N GLU A 178 -0.91 -6.30 26.84
CA GLU A 178 -1.86 -5.27 26.41
C GLU A 178 -2.52 -5.68 25.09
N SER A 179 -3.81 -5.36 24.92
CA SER A 179 -4.57 -5.69 23.72
C SER A 179 -4.10 -4.98 22.45
N SER A 180 -3.20 -4.00 22.57
CA SER A 180 -2.45 -3.37 21.48
C SER A 180 -1.35 -4.27 20.89
N GLN A 181 -0.76 -5.15 21.67
CA GLN A 181 0.47 -5.88 21.32
C GLN A 181 0.22 -7.14 20.47
N THR A 182 -0.66 -7.05 19.47
CA THR A 182 -0.88 -8.20 18.57
C THR A 182 0.13 -8.16 17.42
N ASN A 183 1.06 -9.11 17.43
CA ASN A 183 2.03 -9.30 16.35
C ASN A 183 1.34 -9.78 15.07
N ALA A 184 1.65 -9.12 13.95
CA ALA A 184 1.20 -9.51 12.62
C ALA A 184 2.38 -9.63 11.64
N ASN A 185 2.31 -10.57 10.71
CA ASN A 185 3.07 -10.54 9.47
C ASN A 185 2.29 -9.71 8.45
N ILE A 186 2.96 -8.82 7.74
CA ILE A 186 2.36 -7.88 6.80
C ILE A 186 3.08 -7.99 5.45
N VAL A 187 2.30 -8.21 4.40
CA VAL A 187 2.75 -8.24 3.01
C VAL A 187 2.09 -7.08 2.27
N TYR A 188 2.90 -6.13 1.80
CA TYR A 188 2.47 -5.03 0.95
C TYR A 188 2.92 -5.31 -0.48
N CYS A 189 1.99 -5.53 -1.41
CA CYS A 189 2.28 -5.87 -2.79
C CYS A 189 1.89 -4.74 -3.74
N LEU A 190 2.86 -4.29 -4.54
CA LEU A 190 2.63 -3.41 -5.68
C LEU A 190 2.72 -4.22 -6.96
N THR A 191 1.73 -4.10 -7.84
CA THR A 191 1.77 -4.64 -9.20
C THR A 191 1.67 -3.50 -10.20
N THR A 192 2.58 -3.46 -11.17
CA THR A 192 2.70 -2.45 -12.21
C THR A 192 2.80 -3.16 -13.56
N GLY A 193 1.69 -3.22 -14.29
CA GLY A 193 1.59 -3.95 -15.56
C GLY A 193 1.69 -5.46 -15.39
N ARG A 194 2.85 -6.04 -15.71
CA ARG A 194 3.20 -7.45 -15.48
C ARG A 194 4.16 -7.65 -14.32
N ASP A 195 4.81 -6.57 -13.90
CA ASP A 195 5.84 -6.57 -12.88
C ASP A 195 5.20 -6.45 -11.48
N SER A 196 5.80 -7.06 -10.47
CA SER A 196 5.33 -6.91 -9.09
C SER A 196 6.45 -7.06 -8.07
N ILE A 197 6.34 -6.28 -6.99
CA ILE A 197 7.26 -6.27 -5.85
C ILE A 197 6.46 -6.37 -4.56
N THR A 198 6.92 -7.20 -3.63
CA THR A 198 6.40 -7.25 -2.25
C THR A 198 7.37 -6.63 -1.27
N TYR A 199 6.82 -5.92 -0.30
CA TYR A 199 7.50 -5.49 0.91
C TYR A 199 6.92 -6.28 2.08
N GLU A 200 7.76 -7.01 2.79
CA GLU A 200 7.35 -7.98 3.82
C GLU A 200 8.03 -7.68 5.14
N GLY A 201 7.37 -8.01 6.24
CA GLY A 201 7.90 -7.83 7.58
C GLY A 201 6.82 -7.94 8.66
N ALA A 202 7.15 -7.46 9.85
CA ALA A 202 6.30 -7.59 11.02
C ALA A 202 5.88 -6.22 11.58
N GLY A 203 4.73 -6.20 12.26
CA GLY A 203 4.22 -5.02 12.95
C GLY A 203 3.21 -5.32 14.03
N PHE A 204 2.78 -4.25 14.71
CA PHE A 204 1.76 -4.29 15.74
C PHE A 204 0.42 -3.80 15.17
N VAL A 205 -0.62 -4.60 15.39
CA VAL A 205 -1.97 -4.35 14.87
C VAL A 205 -2.95 -4.44 16.03
N SER A 206 -3.87 -3.49 16.14
CA SER A 206 -4.94 -3.52 17.15
C SER A 206 -6.30 -3.37 16.47
N PHE A 207 -7.28 -4.20 16.86
CA PHE A 207 -8.62 -4.15 16.27
C PHE A 207 -9.70 -4.64 17.22
N GLN A 208 -10.93 -4.19 16.95
CA GLN A 208 -12.14 -4.56 17.67
C GLN A 208 -13.23 -4.98 16.69
N GLU A 209 -14.05 -5.95 17.10
CA GLU A 209 -15.24 -6.38 16.36
C GLU A 209 -16.40 -5.44 16.65
N SER A 210 -16.91 -4.77 15.61
CA SER A 210 -18.16 -4.02 15.68
C SER A 210 -19.33 -5.02 15.67
N GLY A 211 -19.85 -5.31 16.87
CA GLY A 211 -20.85 -6.36 17.12
C GLY A 211 -22.21 -6.19 16.42
N ARG A 212 -22.41 -5.14 15.60
CA ARG A 212 -23.65 -4.90 14.86
C ARG A 212 -23.62 -5.38 13.41
N GLN A 213 -22.44 -5.61 12.81
CA GLN A 213 -22.32 -5.89 11.36
C GLN A 213 -21.23 -6.89 10.95
N GLY A 214 -20.48 -7.50 11.88
CA GLY A 214 -19.36 -8.38 11.50
C GLY A 214 -18.27 -7.61 10.73
N ALA A 215 -18.02 -6.37 11.19
CA ALA A 215 -16.97 -5.51 10.71
C ALA A 215 -15.88 -5.39 11.78
N LEU A 216 -14.62 -5.43 11.37
CA LEU A 216 -13.48 -5.03 12.20
C LEU A 216 -13.21 -3.55 11.99
N GLN A 217 -12.89 -2.85 13.07
CA GLN A 217 -12.23 -1.56 13.02
C GLN A 217 -10.89 -1.67 13.77
N GLY A 218 -9.82 -1.14 13.20
CA GLY A 218 -8.49 -1.28 13.77
C GLY A 218 -7.46 -0.30 13.25
N ARG A 219 -6.22 -0.50 13.70
CA ARG A 219 -5.05 0.30 13.38
C ARG A 219 -3.80 -0.59 13.25
N ILE A 220 -2.96 -0.28 12.28
CA ILE A 220 -1.54 -0.69 12.26
C ILE A 220 -0.78 0.41 13.00
N GLU A 221 -0.21 0.11 14.16
CA GLU A 221 0.52 1.10 14.97
C GLU A 221 1.87 1.41 14.33
N SER A 222 2.61 0.36 13.96
CA SER A 222 3.84 0.42 13.18
C SER A 222 4.19 -0.97 12.68
N ALA A 223 4.63 -1.06 11.42
CA ALA A 223 5.26 -2.23 10.84
C ALA A 223 6.53 -1.81 10.11
N ALA A 224 7.57 -2.65 10.13
CA ALA A 224 8.80 -2.44 9.36
C ALA A 224 8.85 -3.46 8.21
N LEU A 225 8.88 -2.97 6.98
CA LEU A 225 8.83 -3.80 5.77
C LEU A 225 10.10 -3.63 4.93
N TYR A 226 10.47 -4.70 4.22
CA TYR A 226 11.66 -4.76 3.36
C TYR A 226 11.29 -5.40 2.01
N PRO A 227 11.92 -5.03 0.89
CA PRO A 227 11.70 -5.68 -0.39
C PRO A 227 12.04 -7.17 -0.28
N ALA A 228 11.10 -8.05 -0.62
CA ALA A 228 11.19 -9.48 -0.33
C ALA A 228 11.09 -10.35 -1.58
N ARG A 229 10.06 -10.14 -2.42
CA ARG A 229 9.87 -10.88 -3.67
C ARG A 229 9.67 -9.91 -4.83
N ILE A 230 10.31 -10.24 -5.95
CA ILE A 230 10.31 -9.45 -7.18
C ILE A 230 9.93 -10.38 -8.34
N THR A 231 9.06 -9.92 -9.23
CA THR A 231 8.64 -10.64 -10.43
C THR A 231 8.66 -9.68 -11.61
N GLY A 232 9.39 -10.02 -12.67
CA GLY A 232 9.69 -9.11 -13.77
C GLY A 232 10.83 -8.14 -13.41
N ALA A 233 10.72 -6.89 -13.83
CA ALA A 233 11.68 -5.83 -13.53
C ALA A 233 11.00 -4.54 -12.98
N PRO A 234 10.23 -4.63 -11.88
CA PRO A 234 9.61 -3.46 -11.26
C PRO A 234 10.70 -2.56 -10.67
N ALA A 235 10.48 -1.24 -10.72
CA ALA A 235 11.25 -0.32 -9.89
C ALA A 235 10.92 -0.57 -8.41
N ASP A 236 11.95 -0.73 -7.58
CA ASP A 236 11.81 -0.57 -6.14
C ASP A 236 11.46 0.90 -5.84
N LEU A 237 10.30 1.12 -5.23
CA LEU A 237 9.78 2.46 -4.93
C LEU A 237 10.07 2.88 -3.50
N PHE A 238 10.16 1.93 -2.56
CA PHE A 238 10.19 2.24 -1.13
C PHE A 238 11.44 1.77 -0.39
N GLY A 239 12.23 0.86 -0.97
CA GLY A 239 13.33 0.20 -0.28
C GLY A 239 12.86 -0.37 1.06
N ARG A 240 13.63 -0.11 2.12
CA ARG A 240 13.15 -0.30 3.49
C ARG A 240 12.12 0.77 3.82
N CYS A 241 10.94 0.37 4.29
CA CYS A 241 9.87 1.30 4.66
C CYS A 241 9.19 0.95 5.98
N ARG A 242 8.39 1.89 6.50
CA ARG A 242 7.45 1.67 7.60
C ARG A 242 6.02 1.80 7.10
N LEU A 243 5.12 0.95 7.59
CA LEU A 243 3.68 1.02 7.33
C LEU A 243 2.93 1.32 8.64
N SER A 244 1.98 2.24 8.60
CA SER A 244 1.01 2.46 9.70
C SER A 244 -0.35 2.88 9.12
N GLY A 245 -1.37 3.03 9.97
CA GLY A 245 -2.66 3.62 9.54
C GLY A 245 -3.89 2.95 10.13
N THR A 246 -5.08 3.41 9.77
CA THR A 246 -6.37 2.90 10.27
C THR A 246 -7.08 2.06 9.23
N PHE A 247 -7.89 1.09 9.67
CA PHE A 247 -8.67 0.25 8.76
C PHE A 247 -10.05 -0.11 9.29
N THR A 248 -10.96 -0.33 8.34
CA THR A 248 -12.22 -1.04 8.51
C THR A 248 -12.25 -2.23 7.56
N ALA A 249 -12.62 -3.42 8.03
CA ALA A 249 -12.70 -4.63 7.22
C ALA A 249 -14.01 -5.41 7.48
N ARG A 250 -14.57 -6.06 6.46
CA ARG A 250 -15.83 -6.82 6.53
C ARG A 250 -15.58 -8.33 6.44
N SER A 251 -16.36 -9.14 7.15
CA SER A 251 -16.23 -10.60 7.08
C SER A 251 -16.56 -11.10 5.67
N ASN A 252 -15.58 -11.60 4.93
CA ASN A 252 -15.76 -12.20 3.61
C ASN A 252 -14.65 -13.22 3.32
N ARG A 253 -14.85 -14.46 3.79
CA ARG A 253 -13.90 -15.56 3.60
C ARG A 253 -13.60 -15.86 2.13
N ALA A 254 -14.60 -15.84 1.26
CA ALA A 254 -14.42 -16.14 -0.16
C ALA A 254 -13.51 -15.11 -0.85
N LYS A 255 -13.74 -13.80 -0.63
CA LYS A 255 -12.93 -12.74 -1.22
C LYS A 255 -11.52 -12.67 -0.59
N THR A 256 -11.40 -12.91 0.72
CA THR A 256 -10.10 -13.02 1.41
C THR A 256 -9.24 -14.12 0.79
N ILE A 257 -9.77 -15.34 0.67
CA ILE A 257 -9.08 -16.47 0.04
C ILE A 257 -8.71 -16.18 -1.42
N ALA A 258 -9.65 -15.64 -2.21
CA ALA A 258 -9.41 -15.33 -3.61
C ALA A 258 -8.28 -14.32 -3.83
N LEU A 259 -8.17 -13.30 -2.97
CA LEU A 259 -7.10 -12.30 -3.03
C LEU A 259 -5.76 -12.86 -2.56
N THR A 260 -5.71 -13.62 -1.47
CA THR A 260 -4.48 -14.28 -1.02
C THR A 260 -3.98 -15.30 -2.05
N GLN A 261 -4.87 -16.04 -2.71
CA GLN A 261 -4.51 -16.93 -3.82
C GLN A 261 -4.04 -16.16 -5.06
N ALA A 262 -4.67 -15.03 -5.40
CA ALA A 262 -4.23 -14.18 -6.50
C ALA A 262 -2.83 -13.59 -6.25
N LEU A 263 -2.52 -13.20 -5.01
CA LEU A 263 -1.18 -12.79 -4.60
C LEU A 263 -0.18 -13.95 -4.78
N ARG A 264 -0.45 -15.11 -4.18
CA ARG A 264 0.43 -16.30 -4.29
C ARG A 264 0.67 -16.72 -5.74
N LYS A 265 -0.31 -16.58 -6.63
CA LYS A 265 -0.16 -16.85 -8.06
C LYS A 265 0.74 -15.84 -8.79
N ARG A 266 0.83 -14.59 -8.32
CA ARG A 266 1.70 -13.56 -8.92
C ARG A 266 3.14 -13.65 -8.44
N VAL A 267 3.35 -13.74 -7.12
CA VAL A 267 4.67 -13.58 -6.49
C VAL A 267 5.22 -14.86 -5.82
N GLY A 268 4.50 -15.99 -5.92
CA GLY A 268 4.89 -17.26 -5.30
C GLY A 268 4.43 -17.43 -3.84
N PRO A 269 4.89 -18.49 -3.16
CA PRO A 269 4.63 -18.70 -1.73
C PRO A 269 5.31 -17.63 -0.85
N PRO A 270 4.81 -17.36 0.37
CA PRO A 270 5.46 -16.46 1.33
C PRO A 270 6.83 -16.99 1.76
N ILE A 271 7.78 -16.08 2.02
CA ILE A 271 9.07 -16.47 2.60
C ILE A 271 8.89 -16.71 4.10
N GLY A 272 8.60 -17.96 4.49
CA GLY A 272 8.55 -18.38 5.90
C GLY A 272 7.44 -19.35 6.31
N THR A 273 6.53 -19.75 5.42
CA THR A 273 5.42 -20.66 5.80
C THR A 273 5.71 -22.16 5.65
N ASP A 274 6.74 -22.55 4.91
CA ASP A 274 6.94 -23.95 4.50
C ASP A 274 7.48 -24.87 5.62
N THR A 275 7.96 -24.32 6.74
CA THR A 275 8.52 -25.12 7.85
C THR A 275 7.45 -25.78 8.75
N ALA A 276 6.16 -25.45 8.58
CA ALA A 276 5.10 -25.86 9.52
C ALA A 276 4.03 -26.82 8.95
N LEU A 277 4.14 -27.22 7.67
CA LEU A 277 3.15 -28.07 6.99
C LEU A 277 3.76 -29.34 6.36
N ALA A 278 4.96 -29.73 6.80
CA ALA A 278 5.70 -30.88 6.27
C ALA A 278 5.90 -32.03 7.30
N GLU A 279 5.24 -31.98 8.45
CA GLU A 279 5.40 -32.94 9.57
C GLU A 279 4.08 -33.62 10.02
N ASP A 280 3.10 -33.78 9.12
CA ASP A 280 1.89 -34.63 9.29
C ASP A 280 1.82 -35.74 8.22
#